data_AF-G2LH90-F1
#
_entry.id   AF-G2LH90-F1
#
_cell.length_a   1.000
_cell.length_b   1.000
_cell.length_c   1.000
_cell.angle_alpha   90.00
_cell.angle_beta   90.00
_cell.angle_gamma   90.00
#
_symmetry.space_group_name_H-M   'P 1'
#
loop_
_entity.id
_entity.type
_entity.pdbx_description
1 polymer ?
#
loop_
_entity_poly.entity_id
_entity_poly.type
_entity_poly.pdbx_seq_one_letter_code
_entity_poly.pdbx_strand_id
1 'polypeptide(L)'
;MKTVNEDSLQEITHRLVEVFHPEQVILFGSYAWGTPTADSDVDVMVIVPESDLSDYQRAVLGHRSLSGLGIPKDVIVRTRAEFDALREVRASLEYKIARQGRVLYDQRQSATRAELAHQSTT
;
A
#
# COMPACT_ATOMS: atom_id res chain seq x y z
N MET A 1 20.31 4.29 8.71
CA MET A 1 19.05 4.07 7.97
C MET A 1 18.58 2.66 8.27
N LYS A 2 17.29 2.42 8.52
CA LYS A 2 16.81 1.04 8.70
C LYS A 2 16.83 0.33 7.36
N THR A 3 17.28 -0.92 7.33
CA THR A 3 17.20 -1.79 6.16
C THR A 3 15.76 -2.18 5.93
N VAL A 4 15.29 -2.10 4.68
CA VAL A 4 13.95 -2.57 4.31
C VAL A 4 13.94 -4.10 4.33
N ASN A 5 13.04 -4.67 5.13
CA ASN A 5 12.78 -6.09 5.26
C ASN A 5 11.27 -6.34 5.44
N GLU A 6 10.86 -7.60 5.55
CA GLU A 6 9.45 -7.96 5.73
C GLU A 6 8.82 -7.33 6.97
N ASP A 7 9.53 -7.27 8.10
CA ASP A 7 9.02 -6.59 9.31
C ASP A 7 8.75 -5.10 9.08
N SER A 8 9.61 -4.45 8.30
CA SER A 8 9.45 -3.04 7.93
C SER A 8 8.25 -2.85 7.01
N LEU A 9 8.04 -3.75 6.04
CA LEU A 9 6.87 -3.72 5.16
C LEU A 9 5.58 -3.98 5.94
N GLN A 10 5.61 -4.88 6.93
CA GLN A 10 4.49 -5.15 7.81
C GLN A 10 4.14 -3.92 8.67
N GLU A 11 5.13 -3.26 9.26
CA GLU A 11 4.93 -2.04 10.03
C GLU A 11 4.38 -0.89 9.17
N ILE A 12 4.91 -0.69 7.96
CA ILE A 12 4.37 0.29 7.00
C ILE A 12 2.91 -0.02 6.69
N THR A 13 2.62 -1.27 6.36
CA THR A 13 1.26 -1.73 6.02
C THR A 13 0.32 -1.51 7.19
N HIS A 14 0.72 -1.89 8.41
CA HIS A 14 -0.08 -1.74 9.62
C HIS A 14 -0.49 -0.28 9.85
N ARG A 15 0.46 0.65 9.84
CA ARG A 15 0.17 2.08 10.05
C ARG A 15 -0.73 2.67 8.98
N LEU A 16 -0.53 2.27 7.72
CA LEU A 16 -1.40 2.73 6.63
C LEU A 16 -2.82 2.15 6.77
N VAL A 17 -2.96 0.91 7.23
CA VAL A 17 -4.26 0.31 7.51
C VAL A 17 -4.99 1.04 8.63
N GLU A 18 -4.32 1.34 9.74
CA GLU A 18 -4.92 2.09 10.86
C GLU A 18 -5.39 3.48 10.46
N VAL A 19 -4.65 4.16 9.59
CA VAL A 19 -4.96 5.54 9.19
C VAL A 19 -6.02 5.62 8.10
N PHE A 20 -5.95 4.75 7.10
CA PHE A 20 -6.76 4.88 5.88
C PHE A 20 -7.90 3.87 5.75
N HIS A 21 -7.91 2.79 6.54
CA HIS A 21 -8.83 1.66 6.37
C HIS A 21 -8.96 1.24 4.88
N PRO A 22 -7.83 0.98 4.20
CA PRO A 22 -7.82 0.78 2.76
C PRO A 22 -8.46 -0.55 2.38
N GLU A 23 -8.87 -0.65 1.12
CA GLU A 23 -9.19 -1.94 0.51
C GLU A 23 -7.91 -2.73 0.22
N GLN A 24 -6.86 -2.05 -0.25
CA GLN A 24 -5.60 -2.68 -0.64
C GLN A 24 -4.39 -1.77 -0.36
N VAL A 25 -3.27 -2.40 0.01
CA VAL A 25 -1.94 -1.78 0.02
C VAL A 25 -1.03 -2.58 -0.91
N ILE A 26 -0.47 -1.91 -1.91
CA ILE A 26 0.31 -2.56 -2.98
C ILE A 26 1.70 -1.93 -3.00
N LEU A 27 2.72 -2.76 -2.77
CA LEU A 27 4.12 -2.40 -2.99
C LEU A 27 4.39 -2.31 -4.48
N PHE A 28 5.06 -1.24 -4.90
CA PHE A 28 5.49 -1.05 -6.28
C PHE A 28 6.95 -0.61 -6.34
N GLY A 29 7.41 -0.27 -7.55
CA GLY A 29 8.75 0.27 -7.75
C GLY A 29 9.84 -0.78 -7.60
N SER A 30 10.98 -0.38 -7.07
CA SER A 30 12.20 -1.20 -7.04
C SER A 30 11.99 -2.50 -6.25
N TYR A 31 11.28 -2.46 -5.12
CA TYR A 31 11.01 -3.62 -4.28
C TYR A 31 9.93 -4.57 -4.83
N ALA A 32 9.17 -4.16 -5.85
CA ALA A 32 8.15 -5.02 -6.47
C ALA A 32 8.64 -5.70 -7.77
N TRP A 33 9.32 -4.96 -8.63
CA TRP A 33 9.71 -5.45 -9.97
C TRP A 33 11.11 -5.04 -10.41
N GLY A 34 11.88 -4.38 -9.54
CA GLY A 34 13.25 -3.94 -9.83
C GLY A 34 14.30 -4.71 -9.01
N THR A 35 15.48 -4.12 -8.91
CA THR A 35 16.57 -4.59 -8.06
C THR A 35 16.83 -3.51 -7.00
N PRO A 36 16.19 -3.57 -5.83
CA PRO A 36 16.33 -2.53 -4.83
C PRO A 36 17.75 -2.49 -4.28
N THR A 37 18.22 -1.29 -3.98
CA THR A 37 19.47 -1.03 -3.27
C THR A 37 19.18 -0.64 -1.81
N ALA A 38 20.21 -0.60 -0.97
CA ALA A 38 20.06 -0.15 0.42
C ALA A 38 19.47 1.26 0.56
N ASP A 39 19.57 2.08 -0.49
CA ASP A 39 19.09 3.46 -0.54
C ASP A 39 17.75 3.62 -1.27
N SER A 40 17.16 2.52 -1.77
CA SER A 40 15.90 2.58 -2.49
C SER A 40 14.72 2.91 -1.58
N ASP A 41 13.83 3.78 -2.06
CA ASP A 41 12.55 4.08 -1.43
C ASP A 41 11.62 2.85 -1.42
N VAL A 42 10.81 2.75 -0.37
CA VAL A 42 9.66 1.87 -0.31
C VAL A 42 8.47 2.60 -0.91
N ASP A 43 8.09 2.23 -2.14
CA ASP A 43 6.97 2.82 -2.86
C ASP A 43 5.68 2.01 -2.63
N VAL A 44 4.65 2.64 -2.06
CA VAL A 44 3.37 1.98 -1.77
C VAL A 44 2.17 2.75 -2.30
N MET A 45 1.26 2.01 -2.95
CA MET A 45 -0.04 2.48 -3.39
C MET A 45 -1.08 2.00 -2.39
N VAL A 46 -1.81 2.94 -1.80
CA VAL A 46 -2.90 2.69 -0.86
C VAL A 46 -4.20 2.99 -1.60
N ILE A 47 -5.06 1.97 -1.74
CA ILE A 47 -6.35 2.10 -2.38
C ILE A 47 -7.42 2.13 -1.30
N VAL A 48 -8.09 3.28 -1.14
CA VAL A 48 -9.22 3.47 -0.22
C VAL A 48 -10.54 3.38 -0.98
N PRO A 49 -11.65 2.97 -0.33
CA PRO A 49 -12.95 2.90 -1.00
C PRO A 49 -13.38 4.29 -1.52
N GLU A 50 -13.29 5.29 -0.65
CA GLU A 50 -13.65 6.68 -0.91
C GLU A 50 -12.85 7.64 0.01
N SER A 51 -12.83 8.93 -0.32
CA SER A 51 -12.20 9.94 0.54
C SER A 51 -12.65 11.35 0.18
N ASP A 52 -13.01 12.14 1.19
CA ASP A 52 -13.28 13.58 1.06
C ASP A 52 -12.01 14.45 1.06
N LEU A 53 -10.85 13.84 1.32
CA LEU A 53 -9.56 14.54 1.32
C LEU A 53 -9.05 14.70 -0.11
N SER A 54 -8.43 15.83 -0.40
CA SER A 54 -7.67 16.01 -1.66
C SER A 54 -6.46 15.07 -1.75
N ASP A 55 -5.98 14.83 -2.98
CA ASP A 55 -4.72 14.09 -3.24
C ASP A 55 -3.57 14.57 -2.34
N TYR A 56 -3.39 15.88 -2.22
CA TYR A 56 -2.35 16.47 -1.38
C TYR A 56 -2.53 16.15 0.10
N GLN A 57 -3.75 16.27 0.63
CA GLN A 57 -4.03 15.96 2.04
C GLN A 57 -3.79 14.47 2.34
N ARG A 58 -4.17 13.57 1.43
CA ARG A 58 -3.92 12.14 1.58
C ARG A 58 -2.42 11.84 1.55
N ALA A 59 -1.66 12.45 0.64
CA ALA A 59 -0.20 12.30 0.60
C ALA A 59 0.46 12.79 1.90
N VAL A 60 0.09 13.98 2.39
CA VAL A 60 0.61 14.53 3.67
C VAL A 60 0.28 13.59 4.83
N LEU A 61 -0.94 13.09 4.91
CA LEU A 61 -1.37 12.15 5.95
C LEU A 61 -0.59 10.83 5.87
N GLY A 62 -0.41 10.29 4.67
CA GLY A 62 0.37 9.07 4.42
C GLY A 62 1.81 9.22 4.88
N HIS A 63 2.52 10.25 4.43
CA HIS A 63 3.89 10.50 4.88
C HIS A 63 4.01 10.72 6.38
N ARG A 64 3.04 11.42 7.00
CA ARG A 64 3.01 11.64 8.46
C ARG A 64 2.82 10.33 9.24
N SER A 65 1.94 9.45 8.78
CA SER A 65 1.69 8.15 9.42
C SER A 65 2.95 7.28 9.49
N LEU A 66 3.83 7.40 8.49
CA LEU A 66 5.07 6.63 8.41
C LEU A 66 6.30 7.36 9.00
N SER A 67 6.09 8.50 9.67
CA SER A 67 7.19 9.22 10.32
C SER A 67 7.87 8.38 11.41
N GLY A 68 9.17 8.62 11.62
CA GLY A 68 9.97 7.92 12.63
C GLY A 68 10.50 6.53 12.23
N LEU A 69 10.11 5.97 11.07
CA LEU A 69 10.61 4.67 10.63
C LEU A 69 12.09 4.67 10.19
N GLY A 70 12.62 5.83 9.79
CA GLY A 70 14.02 5.92 9.31
C GLY A 70 14.27 5.17 8.01
N ILE A 71 13.22 4.99 7.21
CA ILE A 71 13.20 4.33 5.89
C ILE A 71 12.78 5.36 4.83
N PRO A 72 13.46 5.44 3.68
CA PRO A 72 13.03 6.21 2.52
C PRO A 72 11.74 5.60 1.93
N LYS A 73 10.72 6.41 1.63
CA LYS A 73 9.38 5.92 1.29
C LYS A 73 8.54 6.93 0.52
N ASP A 74 7.82 6.44 -0.47
CA ASP A 74 6.81 7.17 -1.22
C ASP A 74 5.44 6.52 -1.05
N VAL A 75 4.43 7.33 -0.75
CA VAL A 75 3.07 6.86 -0.44
C VAL A 75 2.09 7.58 -1.36
N ILE A 76 1.51 6.82 -2.29
CA ILE A 76 0.44 7.30 -3.15
C ILE A 76 -0.87 6.75 -2.62
N VAL A 77 -1.85 7.62 -2.36
CA VAL A 77 -3.17 7.22 -1.88
C VAL A 77 -4.22 7.61 -2.92
N ARG A 78 -4.94 6.62 -3.45
CA ARG A 78 -6.00 6.78 -4.45
C ARG A 78 -7.30 6.21 -3.94
N THR A 79 -8.41 6.78 -4.37
CA THR A 79 -9.69 6.08 -4.25
C THR A 79 -9.75 4.92 -5.23
N ARG A 80 -10.60 3.92 -4.96
CA ARG A 80 -10.85 2.82 -5.90
C ARG A 80 -11.23 3.33 -7.28
N ALA A 81 -12.11 4.34 -7.34
CA ALA A 81 -12.55 4.93 -8.59
C ALA A 81 -11.41 5.60 -9.38
N GLU A 82 -10.53 6.36 -8.72
CA GLU A 82 -9.36 6.98 -9.34
C GLU A 82 -8.38 5.93 -9.88
N PHE A 83 -8.12 4.89 -9.10
CA PHE A 83 -7.22 3.80 -9.50
C PHE A 83 -7.79 3.04 -10.70
N ASP A 84 -9.08 2.67 -10.66
CA ASP A 84 -9.72 1.92 -11.72
C ASP A 84 -9.84 2.71 -13.03
N ALA A 85 -9.94 4.04 -12.95
CA ALA A 85 -9.93 4.90 -14.15
C ALA A 85 -8.61 4.81 -14.93
N LEU A 86 -7.49 4.54 -14.25
CA LEU A 86 -6.15 4.54 -14.85
C LEU A 86 -5.54 3.14 -15.00
N ARG A 87 -6.02 2.12 -14.27
CA ARG A 87 -5.42 0.77 -14.27
C ARG A 87 -5.42 0.06 -15.62
N GLU A 88 -6.24 0.49 -16.59
CA GLU A 88 -6.27 -0.06 -17.96
C GLU A 88 -5.51 0.82 -18.97
N VAL A 89 -5.04 2.00 -18.53
CA VAL A 89 -4.27 2.93 -19.38
C VAL A 89 -2.81 2.50 -19.38
N ARG A 90 -2.32 1.88 -20.46
CA ARG A 90 -0.96 1.29 -20.52
C ARG A 90 0.20 2.23 -20.13
N ALA A 91 0.03 3.53 -20.30
CA ALA A 91 1.04 4.54 -19.97
C ALA A 91 0.96 5.04 -18.51
N SER A 92 -0.05 4.62 -17.74
CA SER A 92 -0.23 5.02 -16.35
C SER A 92 0.63 4.19 -15.40
N LEU A 93 0.88 4.75 -14.21
CA LEU A 93 1.54 4.02 -13.14
C LEU A 93 0.62 2.92 -12.60
N GLU A 94 -0.68 3.20 -12.48
CA GLU A 94 -1.72 2.30 -12.01
C GLU A 94 -1.79 1.02 -12.84
N TYR A 95 -1.65 1.11 -14.17
CA TYR A 95 -1.59 -0.07 -15.05
C TYR A 95 -0.44 -1.00 -14.69
N LYS A 96 0.74 -0.43 -14.41
CA LYS A 96 1.91 -1.21 -14.01
C LYS A 96 1.74 -1.80 -12.61
N ILE A 97 1.27 -1.00 -11.65
CA ILE A 97 0.99 -1.43 -10.27
C ILE A 97 -0.03 -2.57 -10.25
N ALA A 98 -1.12 -2.47 -11.00
CA ALA A 98 -2.17 -3.50 -11.04
C ALA A 98 -1.67 -4.87 -11.55
N ARG A 99 -0.61 -4.89 -12.36
CA ARG A 99 -0.11 -6.11 -13.04
C ARG A 99 1.15 -6.68 -12.42
N GLN A 100 1.98 -5.84 -11.84
CA GLN A 100 3.31 -6.21 -11.36
C GLN A 100 3.54 -5.85 -9.88
N GLY A 101 2.64 -5.07 -9.28
CA GLY A 101 2.74 -4.71 -7.87
C GLY A 101 2.54 -5.94 -6.98
N ARG A 102 3.22 -5.93 -5.83
CA ARG A 102 3.08 -6.96 -4.80
C ARG A 102 2.05 -6.48 -3.78
N VAL A 103 0.94 -7.21 -3.65
CA VAL A 103 -0.08 -6.91 -2.64
C VAL A 103 0.47 -7.20 -1.24
N LEU A 104 0.55 -6.18 -0.39
CA LEU A 104 0.95 -6.30 1.02
C LEU A 104 -0.27 -6.51 1.93
N TYR A 105 -1.41 -5.93 1.55
CA TYR A 105 -2.68 -6.07 2.25
C TYR A 105 -3.85 -6.05 1.27
N ASP A 106 -4.85 -6.91 1.55
CA ASP A 106 -6.14 -6.95 0.86
C ASP A 106 -7.23 -7.21 1.90
N GLN A 107 -8.15 -6.26 2.05
CA GLN A 107 -9.22 -6.31 3.04
C GLN A 107 -10.13 -7.53 2.81
N ARG A 108 -10.39 -7.90 1.55
CA ARG A 108 -11.25 -9.05 1.22
C ARG A 108 -10.61 -10.36 1.65
N GLN A 109 -9.30 -10.51 1.42
CA GLN A 109 -8.57 -11.71 1.83
C GLN A 109 -8.39 -11.79 3.34
N SER A 110 -8.21 -10.64 3.99
CA SER A 110 -8.08 -10.54 5.45
C SER A 110 -9.38 -10.96 6.15
N ALA A 111 -10.54 -10.50 5.64
CA ALA A 111 -11.84 -10.91 6.14
C ALA A 111 -12.07 -12.43 5.99
N THR A 112 -11.79 -13.00 4.82
CA THR A 112 -11.93 -14.45 4.59
C THR A 112 -11.03 -15.28 5.52
N ARG A 113 -9.78 -14.85 5.77
CA ARG A 113 -8.89 -15.52 6.72
C ARG A 113 -9.41 -15.45 8.16
N ALA A 114 -9.97 -14.30 8.56
CA ALA A 114 -10.56 -14.14 9.90
C ALA A 114 -11.79 -15.04 10.09
N GLU A 115 -12.66 -15.15 9.08
CA GLU A 115 -13.84 -16.03 9.09
C GLU A 115 -13.45 -17.52 9.19
N LEU A 116 -12.45 -17.96 8.42
CA LEU A 116 -11.94 -19.33 8.47
C LEU A 116 -11.29 -19.69 9.81
N ALA A 117 -10.57 -18.76 10.43
CA ALA A 117 -9.98 -18.96 11.76
C ALA A 117 -11.06 -19.09 12.86
N HIS A 118 -12.16 -18.33 12.75
CA HIS A 118 -13.26 -18.38 13.72
C HIS A 118 -14.04 -19.71 13.64
N GLN A 119 -14.22 -20.26 12.43
CA GLN A 119 -14.90 -21.55 12.23
C GLN A 119 -14.07 -22.78 12.66
N SER A 120 -12.75 -22.64 12.79
CA SER A 120 -11.86 -23.75 13.19
C SER A 120 -11.72 -23.91 14.72
N THR A 121 -12.35 -23.01 15.50
CA THR A 121 -12.23 -22.99 16.98
C THR A 121 -13.54 -23.40 17.67
N THR A 122 -14.53 -23.90 16.92
CA THR A 122 -15.82 -24.43 17.42
C THR A 122 -16.00 -25.86 16.94
#